data_AF-A0A1F4D2C5-F1
#
_entry.id   AF-A0A1F4D2C5-F1
#
_cell.length_a   1.000
_cell.length_b   1.000
_cell.length_c   1.000
_cell.angle_alpha   90.00
_cell.angle_beta   90.00
_cell.angle_gamma   90.00
#
_symmetry.space_group_name_H-M   'P 1'
#
loop_
_entity.id
_entity.type
_entity.pdbx_description
1 polymer ?
#
loop_
_entity_poly.entity_id
_entity_poly.type
_entity_poly.pdbx_seq_one_letter_code
_entity_poly.pdbx_strand_id
1 'polypeptide(L)'
;MRIHNPPHPGEIIKSLCLEPLDLSVTEAAKALGVSSQQARWNMRVTHSTRRVGPAQRIECPDVLAKGYVTAVGYPRLSVEETLMARLTSITGKSQVPAEHHPIVDAIVESRGSVHGPFTMLLHCPPLAGRLAPLGAYVRFEGKLDKRVRVLAAMTVAREFDAVYVWGAQTGAARRQGVPEATIAAIREKHSRGIPAHDAQIVEFTRDLIRKHRVDAASMKALQQRFGDEQFVELTGTIGYYSMLAMTVNACELEAGAGAEVLQG
;
A
#
# COMPACT_ATOMS: atom_id res chain seq x y z
N MET A 1 19.24 -28.50 -21.94
CA MET A 1 18.55 -27.47 -21.12
C MET A 1 17.52 -26.80 -22.03
N ARG A 2 16.23 -27.13 -21.89
CA ARG A 2 15.17 -26.57 -22.74
C ARG A 2 14.94 -25.11 -22.34
N ILE A 3 15.24 -24.19 -23.24
CA ILE A 3 14.95 -22.76 -23.07
C ILE A 3 13.43 -22.61 -23.20
N HIS A 4 12.76 -22.31 -22.10
CA HIS A 4 11.33 -22.03 -22.08
C HIS A 4 11.13 -20.64 -22.69
N ASN A 5 10.58 -20.57 -23.90
CA ASN A 5 10.24 -19.29 -24.52
C ASN A 5 8.90 -18.83 -23.91
N PRO A 6 8.80 -17.62 -23.33
CA PRO A 6 7.54 -17.16 -22.76
C PRO A 6 6.48 -16.96 -23.86
N PRO A 7 5.19 -17.20 -23.55
CA PRO A 7 4.10 -17.06 -24.52
C PRO A 7 4.03 -15.62 -25.05
N HIS A 8 3.70 -15.49 -26.34
CA HIS A 8 3.66 -14.18 -26.99
C HIS A 8 2.54 -13.32 -26.35
N PRO A 9 2.73 -12.02 -26.07
CA PRO A 9 1.74 -11.20 -25.35
C PRO A 9 0.33 -11.20 -25.99
N GLY A 10 0.26 -11.30 -27.32
CA GLY A 10 -1.00 -11.45 -28.05
C GLY A 10 -1.72 -12.79 -27.81
N GLU A 11 -0.99 -13.86 -27.52
CA GLU A 11 -1.58 -15.16 -27.11
C GLU A 11 -2.11 -15.09 -25.69
N ILE A 12 -1.45 -14.33 -24.80
CA ILE A 12 -1.90 -14.12 -23.41
C ILE A 12 -3.23 -13.36 -23.38
N ILE A 13 -3.35 -12.28 -24.16
CA ILE A 13 -4.62 -11.52 -24.24
C ILE A 13 -5.72 -12.38 -24.86
N LYS A 14 -5.39 -13.17 -25.89
CA LYS A 14 -6.36 -14.06 -26.52
C LYS A 14 -6.85 -15.15 -25.54
N SER A 15 -5.93 -15.81 -24.84
CA SER A 15 -6.27 -16.94 -23.95
C SER A 15 -6.87 -16.51 -22.61
N LEU A 16 -6.45 -15.37 -22.05
CA LEU A 16 -6.93 -14.91 -20.74
C LEU A 16 -8.14 -13.98 -20.83
N CYS A 17 -8.33 -13.29 -21.95
CA CYS A 17 -9.36 -12.26 -22.04
C CYS A 17 -10.40 -12.51 -23.13
N LEU A 18 -10.06 -13.18 -24.24
CA LEU A 18 -10.99 -13.32 -25.37
C LEU A 18 -11.64 -14.70 -25.47
N GLU A 19 -10.85 -15.76 -25.41
CA GLU A 19 -11.32 -17.16 -25.44
C GLU A 19 -12.26 -17.48 -24.26
N PRO A 20 -12.01 -17.04 -23.01
CA PRO A 20 -12.93 -17.26 -21.90
C PRO A 20 -14.26 -16.51 -22.04
N LEU A 21 -14.30 -15.48 -22.89
CA LEU A 21 -15.49 -14.70 -23.19
C LEU A 21 -16.15 -15.12 -24.52
N ASP A 22 -15.61 -16.13 -25.20
CA ASP A 22 -15.95 -16.55 -26.57
C ASP A 22 -16.01 -15.39 -27.58
N LEU A 23 -15.16 -14.37 -27.37
CA LEU A 23 -15.11 -13.19 -28.22
C LEU A 23 -14.01 -13.33 -29.27
N SER A 24 -14.34 -13.05 -30.52
CA SER A 24 -13.30 -12.84 -31.53
C SER A 24 -12.59 -11.50 -31.29
N VAL A 25 -11.33 -11.41 -31.72
CA VAL A 25 -10.54 -10.16 -31.70
C VAL A 25 -11.29 -9.02 -32.42
N THR A 26 -12.09 -9.35 -33.42
CA THR A 26 -12.86 -8.38 -34.21
C THR A 26 -14.05 -7.82 -33.41
N GLU A 27 -14.71 -8.65 -32.61
CA GLU A 27 -15.81 -8.21 -31.73
C GLU A 27 -15.29 -7.37 -30.57
N ALA A 28 -14.16 -7.77 -29.98
CA ALA A 28 -13.47 -6.99 -28.96
C ALA A 28 -13.04 -5.61 -29.50
N ALA A 29 -12.47 -5.56 -30.71
CA ALA A 29 -12.10 -4.29 -31.35
C ALA A 29 -13.29 -3.37 -31.57
N LYS A 30 -14.41 -3.93 -32.03
CA LYS A 30 -15.66 -3.21 -32.26
C LYS A 30 -16.26 -2.68 -30.95
N ALA A 31 -16.25 -3.48 -29.89
CA ALA A 31 -16.72 -3.08 -28.56
C ALA A 31 -15.85 -1.96 -27.95
N LEU A 32 -14.55 -1.95 -28.25
CA LEU A 32 -13.61 -0.92 -27.82
C LEU A 32 -13.61 0.32 -28.72
N GLY A 33 -14.44 0.37 -29.77
CA GLY A 33 -14.54 1.50 -30.68
C GLY A 33 -13.28 1.75 -31.52
N VAL A 34 -12.41 0.76 -31.67
CA VAL A 34 -11.16 0.86 -32.44
C VAL A 34 -11.25 0.04 -33.73
N SER A 35 -10.56 0.45 -34.79
CA SER A 35 -10.55 -0.33 -36.03
C SER A 35 -9.91 -1.70 -35.81
N SER A 36 -10.34 -2.71 -36.56
CA SER A 36 -9.80 -4.08 -36.44
C SER A 36 -8.29 -4.14 -36.75
N GLN A 37 -7.77 -3.18 -37.54
CA GLN A 37 -6.34 -2.98 -37.75
C GLN A 37 -5.66 -2.35 -36.53
N GLN A 38 -6.29 -1.36 -35.88
CA GLN A 38 -5.79 -0.72 -34.66
C GLN A 38 -5.73 -1.69 -33.46
N ALA A 39 -6.73 -2.55 -33.29
CA ALA A 39 -6.73 -3.59 -32.25
C ALA A 39 -5.62 -4.62 -32.46
N ARG A 40 -5.39 -5.04 -33.71
CA ARG A 40 -4.26 -5.92 -34.07
C ARG A 40 -2.91 -5.22 -33.89
N TRP A 41 -2.86 -3.90 -34.12
CA TRP A 41 -1.66 -3.09 -33.88
C TRP A 41 -1.37 -2.94 -32.38
N ASN A 42 -2.37 -2.67 -31.54
CA ASN A 42 -2.21 -2.62 -30.08
C ASN A 42 -1.76 -3.96 -29.48
N MET A 43 -2.22 -5.09 -30.04
CA MET A 43 -1.70 -6.42 -29.67
C MET A 43 -0.27 -6.70 -30.18
N ARG A 44 0.24 -5.94 -31.16
CA ARG A 44 1.62 -6.04 -31.70
C ARG A 44 2.60 -4.99 -31.12
N VAL A 45 2.13 -3.86 -30.60
CA VAL A 45 2.98 -2.71 -30.22
C VAL A 45 3.55 -2.77 -28.81
N THR A 46 3.25 -3.82 -28.04
CA THR A 46 3.97 -4.13 -26.79
C THR A 46 5.44 -4.55 -27.00
N HIS A 47 6.01 -4.34 -28.19
CA HIS A 47 7.36 -4.76 -28.59
C HIS A 47 8.41 -3.65 -28.80
N SER A 48 8.20 -2.41 -28.35
CA SER A 48 9.24 -1.38 -28.54
C SER A 48 9.33 -0.38 -27.39
N THR A 49 10.48 -0.41 -26.72
CA THR A 49 10.99 0.57 -25.74
C THR A 49 11.17 1.97 -26.36
N ARG A 50 10.07 2.70 -26.65
CA ARG A 50 10.10 4.16 -26.85
C ARG A 50 8.87 4.86 -26.28
N ARG A 51 9.12 6.01 -25.65
CA ARG A 51 8.21 6.89 -24.90
C ARG A 51 6.85 7.11 -25.59
N VAL A 52 5.77 6.88 -24.86
CA VAL A 52 4.43 7.40 -25.21
C VAL A 52 4.26 8.77 -24.53
N GLY A 53 3.99 9.81 -25.32
CA GLY A 53 3.79 11.19 -24.84
C GLY A 53 2.41 11.42 -24.19
N PRO A 54 2.16 12.59 -23.58
CA PRO A 54 1.08 12.81 -22.60
C PRO A 54 -0.37 12.76 -23.13
N ALA A 55 -0.59 12.53 -24.43
CA ALA A 55 -1.90 12.74 -25.06
C ALA A 55 -2.72 11.46 -25.32
N GLN A 56 -2.32 10.29 -24.80
CA GLN A 56 -2.96 9.01 -25.18
C GLN A 56 -3.27 8.05 -24.04
N ARG A 57 -3.52 8.55 -22.82
CA ARG A 57 -4.14 7.73 -21.76
C ARG A 57 -5.66 7.83 -21.88
N ILE A 58 -6.29 6.79 -22.42
CA ILE A 58 -7.74 6.61 -22.35
C ILE A 58 -8.05 6.04 -20.96
N GLU A 59 -8.58 6.88 -20.07
CA GLU A 59 -9.31 6.42 -18.90
C GLU A 59 -10.72 6.03 -19.35
N CYS A 60 -11.21 4.86 -18.97
CA CYS A 60 -12.57 4.43 -19.31
C CYS A 60 -13.36 4.04 -18.04
N PRO A 61 -14.13 4.97 -17.45
CA PRO A 61 -15.06 4.70 -16.35
C PRO A 61 -16.44 4.19 -16.81
N ASP A 62 -16.72 4.07 -18.11
CA ASP A 62 -18.11 3.95 -18.60
C ASP A 62 -18.61 2.52 -18.88
N VAL A 63 -17.77 1.49 -18.69
CA VAL A 63 -18.18 0.09 -18.94
C VAL A 63 -19.05 -0.47 -17.80
N LEU A 64 -19.04 0.16 -16.63
CA LEU A 64 -19.88 -0.25 -15.48
C LEU A 64 -21.29 0.37 -15.49
N ALA A 65 -21.56 1.35 -16.35
CA ALA A 65 -22.77 2.18 -16.25
C ALA A 65 -23.97 1.74 -17.10
N LYS A 66 -23.84 0.71 -17.95
CA LYS A 66 -24.92 0.27 -18.85
C LYS A 66 -25.23 -1.20 -18.66
N GLY A 67 -26.11 -1.48 -17.69
CA GLY A 67 -26.56 -2.81 -17.26
C GLY A 67 -27.16 -3.70 -18.35
N TYR A 68 -26.30 -4.35 -19.13
CA TYR A 68 -26.64 -5.44 -20.05
C TYR A 68 -25.77 -6.66 -19.76
N VAL A 69 -26.15 -7.51 -18.80
CA VAL A 69 -26.01 -8.99 -18.94
C VAL A 69 -27.03 -9.66 -18.01
N THR A 70 -28.08 -10.22 -18.60
CA THR A 70 -28.86 -11.33 -18.02
C THR A 70 -28.33 -12.65 -18.58
N ALA A 71 -28.06 -13.59 -17.66
CA ALA A 71 -27.94 -15.04 -17.83
C ALA A 71 -26.83 -15.61 -18.74
N VAL A 72 -25.75 -16.15 -18.13
CA VAL A 72 -25.38 -17.60 -18.20
C VAL A 72 -24.56 -17.97 -16.95
N GLY A 73 -25.17 -18.76 -16.05
CA GLY A 73 -24.55 -19.93 -15.39
C GLY A 73 -23.30 -19.85 -14.49
N TYR A 74 -22.62 -18.73 -14.28
CA TYR A 74 -21.53 -18.61 -13.31
C TYR A 74 -21.95 -17.76 -12.10
N PRO A 75 -21.57 -18.13 -10.85
CA PRO A 75 -21.76 -17.22 -9.73
C PRO A 75 -21.02 -15.93 -10.07
N ARG A 76 -21.73 -14.79 -10.03
CA ARG A 76 -21.10 -13.47 -10.07
C ARG A 76 -20.09 -13.46 -8.94
N LEU A 77 -18.79 -13.52 -9.24
CA LEU A 77 -17.85 -13.02 -8.27
C LEU A 77 -18.13 -11.52 -8.19
N SER A 78 -18.61 -11.05 -7.05
CA SER A 78 -18.94 -9.64 -6.87
C SER A 78 -17.65 -8.83 -6.94
N VAL A 79 -17.73 -7.55 -7.32
CA VAL A 79 -16.59 -6.60 -7.18
C VAL A 79 -16.03 -6.63 -5.73
N GLU A 80 -16.88 -7.01 -4.77
CA GLU A 80 -16.54 -7.32 -3.39
C GLU A 80 -15.43 -8.38 -3.24
N GLU A 81 -15.44 -9.47 -4.01
CA GLU A 81 -14.40 -10.52 -3.92
C GLU A 81 -13.02 -10.07 -4.44
N THR A 82 -12.96 -8.96 -5.19
CA THR A 82 -11.69 -8.36 -5.64
C THR A 82 -11.14 -7.33 -4.62
N LEU A 83 -11.92 -7.00 -3.58
CA LEU A 83 -11.64 -5.92 -2.62
C LEU A 83 -11.48 -6.40 -1.17
N MET A 84 -11.50 -7.70 -0.94
CA MET A 84 -11.39 -8.27 0.41
C MET A 84 -9.96 -8.64 0.73
N ALA A 85 -9.50 -8.20 1.90
CA ALA A 85 -8.27 -8.71 2.50
C ALA A 85 -8.29 -10.26 2.53
N ARG A 86 -7.12 -10.88 2.39
CA ARG A 86 -6.94 -12.35 2.42
C ARG A 86 -7.48 -13.00 3.69
N LEU A 87 -7.58 -12.24 4.78
CA LEU A 87 -8.27 -12.64 5.99
C LEU A 87 -9.50 -11.77 6.22
N THR A 88 -10.57 -12.38 6.73
CA THR A 88 -11.79 -11.64 7.11
C THR A 88 -11.45 -10.60 8.18
N SER A 89 -11.90 -9.36 8.01
CA SER A 89 -11.69 -8.33 9.03
C SER A 89 -12.43 -8.64 10.33
N ILE A 90 -11.68 -8.72 11.43
CA ILE A 90 -12.25 -8.74 12.79
C ILE A 90 -12.52 -7.30 13.21
N THR A 91 -13.78 -6.98 13.47
CA THR A 91 -14.26 -5.62 13.77
C THR A 91 -14.79 -5.47 15.19
N GLY A 92 -14.93 -6.57 15.94
CA GLY A 92 -15.44 -6.52 17.30
C GLY A 92 -15.31 -7.83 18.07
N LYS A 93 -15.74 -7.78 19.33
CA LYS A 93 -15.58 -8.87 20.31
C LYS A 93 -16.30 -10.16 19.91
N SER A 94 -17.43 -10.06 19.24
CA SER A 94 -18.24 -11.22 18.82
C SER A 94 -17.50 -12.14 17.84
N GLN A 95 -16.42 -11.66 17.23
CA GLN A 95 -15.60 -12.39 16.27
C GLN A 95 -14.33 -13.00 16.88
N VAL A 96 -14.13 -12.90 18.20
CA VAL A 96 -13.01 -13.51 18.93
C VAL A 96 -13.49 -14.30 20.15
N PRO A 97 -12.72 -15.31 20.62
CA PRO A 97 -13.01 -16.01 21.87
C PRO A 97 -13.21 -15.07 23.06
N ALA A 98 -14.13 -15.42 23.98
CA ALA A 98 -14.49 -14.59 25.13
C ALA A 98 -13.29 -14.21 26.02
N GLU A 99 -12.32 -15.11 26.15
CA GLU A 99 -11.07 -14.85 26.89
C GLU A 99 -10.23 -13.68 26.32
N HIS A 100 -10.44 -13.32 25.05
CA HIS A 100 -9.74 -12.22 24.38
C HIS A 100 -10.56 -10.92 24.31
N HIS A 101 -11.78 -10.90 24.85
CA HIS A 101 -12.60 -9.68 24.91
C HIS A 101 -11.89 -8.50 25.59
N PRO A 102 -11.13 -8.67 26.69
CA PRO A 102 -10.38 -7.57 27.30
C PRO A 102 -9.33 -6.94 26.36
N ILE A 103 -8.76 -7.72 25.44
CA ILE A 103 -7.79 -7.22 24.45
C ILE A 103 -8.51 -6.33 23.42
N VAL A 104 -9.67 -6.77 22.94
CA VAL A 104 -10.48 -5.98 22.00
C VAL A 104 -10.94 -4.68 22.67
N ASP A 105 -11.34 -4.72 23.94
CA ASP A 105 -11.68 -3.53 24.72
C ASP A 105 -10.54 -2.52 24.78
N ALA A 106 -9.33 -2.96 25.14
CA ALA A 106 -8.17 -2.08 25.20
C ALA A 106 -7.81 -1.47 23.82
N ILE A 107 -8.03 -2.21 22.73
CA ILE A 107 -7.85 -1.70 21.37
C ILE A 107 -8.88 -0.61 21.07
N VAL A 108 -10.14 -0.83 21.40
CA VAL A 108 -11.23 0.15 21.20
C VAL A 108 -10.99 1.38 22.06
N GLU A 109 -10.61 1.23 23.33
CA GLU A 109 -10.30 2.34 24.23
C GLU A 109 -9.16 3.22 23.70
N SER A 110 -8.08 2.61 23.22
CA SER A 110 -6.92 3.35 22.70
C SER A 110 -7.11 3.93 21.29
N ARG A 111 -8.09 3.46 20.50
CA ARG A 111 -8.22 3.78 19.07
C ARG A 111 -9.61 4.25 18.64
N GLY A 112 -10.60 4.24 19.54
CA GLY A 112 -12.00 4.52 19.27
C GLY A 112 -12.76 3.33 18.66
N SER A 113 -12.13 2.56 17.77
CA SER A 113 -12.72 1.35 17.18
C SER A 113 -11.65 0.37 16.69
N VAL A 114 -12.06 -0.86 16.38
CA VAL A 114 -11.19 -1.83 15.69
C VAL A 114 -11.19 -1.50 14.20
N HIS A 115 -10.06 -1.01 13.70
CA HIS A 115 -9.91 -0.64 12.30
C HIS A 115 -8.47 -0.84 11.81
N GLY A 116 -8.30 -0.85 10.49
CA GLY A 116 -6.98 -0.91 9.88
C GLY A 116 -6.22 -2.19 10.22
N PRO A 117 -4.91 -2.14 10.49
CA PRO A 117 -4.11 -3.34 10.75
C PRO A 117 -4.64 -4.17 11.91
N PHE A 118 -5.37 -3.57 12.86
CA PHE A 118 -5.93 -4.29 14.00
C PHE A 118 -7.09 -5.21 13.63
N THR A 119 -7.74 -5.01 12.48
CA THR A 119 -8.71 -5.99 11.97
C THR A 119 -8.05 -7.30 11.53
N MET A 120 -6.77 -7.23 11.16
CA MET A 120 -5.94 -8.39 10.79
C MET A 120 -5.19 -8.96 12.00
N LEU A 121 -4.59 -8.10 12.83
CA LEU A 121 -3.83 -8.54 14.01
C LEU A 121 -4.68 -9.30 15.02
N LEU A 122 -5.99 -9.05 15.09
CA LEU A 122 -6.89 -9.78 15.98
C LEU A 122 -7.11 -11.26 15.59
N HIS A 123 -6.60 -11.72 14.44
CA HIS A 123 -6.44 -13.16 14.19
C HIS A 123 -5.38 -13.78 15.10
N CYS A 124 -4.54 -12.96 15.74
CA CYS A 124 -3.65 -13.33 16.84
C CYS A 124 -3.84 -12.36 18.03
N PRO A 125 -4.91 -12.50 18.84
CA PRO A 125 -5.24 -11.54 19.90
C PRO A 125 -4.09 -11.28 20.89
N PRO A 126 -3.30 -12.27 21.35
CA PRO A 126 -2.16 -11.99 22.22
C PRO A 126 -1.10 -11.06 21.60
N LEU A 127 -0.89 -11.13 20.28
CA LEU A 127 -0.01 -10.22 19.57
C LEU A 127 -0.66 -8.83 19.48
N ALA A 128 -1.92 -8.75 19.04
CA ALA A 128 -2.66 -7.48 18.98
C ALA A 128 -2.65 -6.72 20.31
N GLY A 129 -2.85 -7.42 21.44
CA GLY A 129 -2.82 -6.84 22.78
C GLY A 129 -1.47 -6.27 23.19
N ARG A 130 -0.35 -6.77 22.65
CA ARG A 130 1.00 -6.20 22.87
C ARG A 130 1.28 -5.01 21.96
N LEU A 131 0.73 -5.03 20.75
CA LEU A 131 0.95 -3.98 19.76
C LEU A 131 0.05 -2.75 19.98
N ALA A 132 -1.12 -2.94 20.58
CA ALA A 132 -2.03 -1.84 20.92
C ALA A 132 -1.35 -0.75 21.78
N PRO A 133 -0.80 -1.06 22.96
CA PRO A 133 -0.13 -0.08 23.82
C PRO A 133 1.16 0.45 23.21
N LEU A 134 1.97 -0.39 22.54
CA LEU A 134 3.15 0.08 21.81
C LEU A 134 2.76 1.12 20.75
N GLY A 135 1.65 0.88 20.05
CA GLY A 135 1.12 1.83 19.08
C GLY A 135 0.58 3.11 19.70
N ALA A 136 0.01 3.06 20.92
CA ALA A 136 -0.39 4.26 21.66
C ALA A 136 0.84 5.10 22.03
N TYR A 137 1.88 4.43 22.55
CA TYR A 137 3.18 5.05 22.85
C TYR A 137 3.79 5.74 21.62
N VAL A 138 3.96 4.99 20.52
CA VAL A 138 4.52 5.52 19.26
C VAL A 138 3.67 6.65 18.70
N ARG A 139 2.35 6.69 18.90
CA ARG A 139 1.48 7.72 18.30
C ARG A 139 1.26 8.94 19.17
N PHE A 140 1.28 8.81 20.49
CA PHE A 140 0.79 9.86 21.38
C PHE A 140 1.66 10.13 22.61
N GLU A 141 2.30 9.11 23.19
CA GLU A 141 2.95 9.24 24.51
C GLU A 141 4.46 9.49 24.42
N GLY A 142 5.11 9.02 23.36
CA GLY A 142 6.55 9.18 23.15
C GLY A 142 6.98 10.64 22.99
N LYS A 143 8.23 10.94 23.35
CA LYS A 143 8.82 12.29 23.32
C LYS A 143 9.25 12.73 21.93
N LEU A 144 9.45 11.80 21.00
CA LEU A 144 9.84 12.07 19.63
C LEU A 144 8.79 12.93 18.95
N ASP A 145 9.25 13.96 18.27
CA ASP A 145 8.35 14.88 17.58
C ASP A 145 7.42 14.13 16.59
N LYS A 146 6.15 14.55 16.56
CA LYS A 146 5.12 13.87 15.78
C LYS A 146 5.39 13.92 14.28
N ARG A 147 5.97 15.01 13.76
CA ARG A 147 6.37 15.11 12.35
C ARG A 147 7.46 14.09 12.03
N VAL A 148 8.44 13.93 12.91
CA VAL A 148 9.52 12.94 12.73
C VAL A 148 8.95 11.52 12.65
N ARG A 149 8.04 11.17 13.56
CA ARG A 149 7.38 9.85 13.55
C ARG A 149 6.57 9.60 12.28
N VAL A 150 5.85 10.61 11.80
CA VAL A 150 5.09 10.52 10.54
C VAL A 150 6.01 10.36 9.32
N LEU A 151 7.13 11.08 9.26
CA LEU A 151 8.12 10.93 8.18
C LEU A 151 8.73 9.52 8.16
N ALA A 152 9.10 9.00 9.33
CA ALA A 152 9.60 7.64 9.46
C ALA A 152 8.54 6.61 9.01
N ALA A 153 7.30 6.73 9.50
CA ALA A 153 6.19 5.86 9.15
C ALA A 153 5.87 5.87 7.64
N MET A 154 5.85 7.06 7.03
CA MET A 154 5.59 7.22 5.60
C MET A 154 6.73 6.66 4.74
N THR A 155 7.97 6.82 5.19
CA THR A 155 9.14 6.23 4.53
C THR A 155 9.07 4.70 4.59
N VAL A 156 8.79 4.13 5.76
CA VAL A 156 8.55 2.69 5.93
C VAL A 156 7.44 2.21 5.01
N ALA A 157 6.30 2.91 4.97
CA ALA A 157 5.19 2.55 4.09
C ALA A 157 5.62 2.49 2.62
N ARG A 158 6.47 3.42 2.17
CA ARG A 158 6.99 3.36 0.80
C ARG A 158 7.98 2.23 0.59
N GLU A 159 8.86 1.96 1.55
CA GLU A 159 9.87 0.89 1.42
C GLU A 159 9.24 -0.51 1.36
N PHE A 160 8.09 -0.69 2.00
CA PHE A 160 7.30 -1.92 1.90
C PHE A 160 6.22 -1.89 0.81
N ASP A 161 6.08 -0.80 0.06
CA ASP A 161 4.96 -0.60 -0.87
C ASP A 161 3.58 -0.79 -0.18
N ALA A 162 3.47 -0.45 1.11
CA ALA A 162 2.30 -0.71 1.94
C ALA A 162 1.20 0.33 1.74
N VAL A 163 0.28 0.05 0.81
CA VAL A 163 -0.78 0.96 0.36
C VAL A 163 -1.65 1.50 1.49
N TYR A 164 -2.07 0.65 2.43
CA TYR A 164 -2.87 1.07 3.59
C TYR A 164 -2.12 2.09 4.46
N VAL A 165 -0.88 1.75 4.84
CA VAL A 165 -0.09 2.60 5.73
C VAL A 165 0.25 3.91 5.02
N TRP A 166 0.58 3.84 3.73
CA TRP A 166 0.84 5.00 2.90
C TRP A 166 -0.34 5.98 2.93
N GLY A 167 -1.53 5.54 2.55
CA GLY A 167 -2.73 6.38 2.53
C GLY A 167 -3.04 7.02 3.90
N ALA A 168 -2.89 6.26 4.99
CA ALA A 168 -3.07 6.78 6.34
C ALA A 168 -2.02 7.82 6.74
N GLN A 169 -0.75 7.61 6.36
CA GLN A 169 0.35 8.51 6.70
C GLN A 169 0.39 9.78 5.85
N THR A 170 -0.02 9.76 4.59
CA THR A 170 -0.01 10.97 3.75
C THR A 170 -0.92 12.07 4.33
N GLY A 171 -2.13 11.70 4.77
CA GLY A 171 -3.02 12.64 5.46
C GLY A 171 -2.44 13.14 6.79
N ALA A 172 -1.71 12.30 7.52
CA ALA A 172 -1.02 12.70 8.74
C ALA A 172 0.14 13.66 8.44
N ALA A 173 0.92 13.42 7.39
CA ALA A 173 2.04 14.25 6.96
C ALA A 173 1.59 15.68 6.65
N ARG A 174 0.51 15.82 5.87
CA ARG A 174 -0.12 17.12 5.58
C ARG A 174 -0.53 17.89 6.83
N ARG A 175 -1.19 17.21 7.79
CA ARG A 175 -1.57 17.81 9.08
C ARG A 175 -0.39 18.19 9.97
N GLN A 176 0.82 17.69 9.69
CA GLN A 176 2.06 18.07 10.37
C GLN A 176 2.91 19.05 9.55
N GLY A 177 2.32 19.64 8.50
CA GLY A 177 2.98 20.63 7.65
C GLY A 177 4.15 20.05 6.85
N VAL A 178 4.16 18.74 6.58
CA VAL A 178 5.17 18.15 5.68
C VAL A 178 4.93 18.68 4.27
N PRO A 179 5.93 19.30 3.61
CA PRO A 179 5.76 19.81 2.26
C PRO A 179 5.35 18.69 1.28
N GLU A 180 4.50 19.00 0.31
CA GLU A 180 4.15 18.04 -0.75
C GLU A 180 5.38 17.58 -1.53
N ALA A 181 6.40 18.44 -1.68
CA ALA A 181 7.68 18.06 -2.26
C ALA A 181 8.40 16.95 -1.46
N THR A 182 8.28 16.97 -0.12
CA THR A 182 8.81 15.90 0.74
C THR A 182 8.01 14.61 0.57
N ILE A 183 6.67 14.69 0.52
CA ILE A 183 5.80 13.53 0.29
C ILE A 183 6.10 12.90 -1.08
N ALA A 184 6.22 13.71 -2.13
CA ALA A 184 6.58 13.28 -3.47
C ALA A 184 7.97 12.65 -3.52
N ALA A 185 8.98 13.25 -2.88
CA ALA A 185 10.32 12.67 -2.81
C ALA A 185 10.32 11.31 -2.11
N ILE A 186 9.57 11.16 -1.02
CA ILE A 186 9.41 9.87 -0.35
C ILE A 186 8.77 8.87 -1.30
N ARG A 187 7.67 9.24 -1.97
CA ARG A 187 6.96 8.42 -2.97
C ARG A 187 7.91 7.92 -4.08
N GLU A 188 8.71 8.82 -4.62
CA GLU A 188 9.67 8.57 -5.70
C GLU A 188 10.99 7.95 -5.24
N LYS A 189 11.08 7.53 -3.97
CA LYS A 189 12.24 6.85 -3.40
C LYS A 189 13.54 7.68 -3.44
N HIS A 190 13.47 9.01 -3.30
CA HIS A 190 14.62 9.92 -3.18
C HIS A 190 14.52 10.93 -2.01
N SER A 191 15.56 11.73 -1.79
CA SER A 191 15.61 12.84 -0.80
C SER A 191 16.19 14.14 -1.38
N ARG A 192 16.41 14.18 -2.69
CA ARG A 192 16.86 15.40 -3.38
C ARG A 192 15.80 16.51 -3.28
N GLY A 193 16.23 17.74 -3.00
CA GLY A 193 15.39 18.93 -3.04
C GLY A 193 14.40 19.11 -1.88
N ILE A 194 14.50 18.30 -0.82
CA ILE A 194 13.66 18.41 0.38
C ILE A 194 14.45 19.04 1.54
N PRO A 195 13.78 19.59 2.58
CA PRO A 195 14.48 20.17 3.72
C PRO A 195 15.44 19.19 4.39
N ALA A 196 16.66 19.65 4.73
CA ALA A 196 17.72 18.79 5.26
C ALA A 196 17.29 17.99 6.51
N HIS A 197 16.48 18.60 7.38
CA HIS A 197 15.99 17.95 8.60
C HIS A 197 14.97 16.82 8.32
N ASP A 198 14.24 16.88 7.21
CA ASP A 198 13.35 15.81 6.73
C ASP A 198 14.17 14.73 6.02
N ALA A 199 15.08 15.13 5.13
CA ALA A 199 15.98 14.23 4.41
C ALA A 199 16.77 13.32 5.36
N GLN A 200 17.25 13.86 6.48
CA GLN A 200 17.95 13.09 7.50
C GLN A 200 17.11 11.92 8.04
N ILE A 201 15.80 12.13 8.26
CA ILE A 201 14.90 11.07 8.77
C ILE A 201 14.58 10.05 7.68
N VAL A 202 14.34 10.53 6.46
CA VAL A 202 14.02 9.69 5.30
C VAL A 202 15.19 8.76 4.98
N GLU A 203 16.41 9.31 4.86
CA GLU A 203 17.59 8.52 4.50
C GLU A 203 18.00 7.57 5.63
N PHE A 204 17.95 7.99 6.90
CA PHE A 204 18.19 7.09 8.02
C PHE A 204 17.22 5.91 8.03
N THR A 205 15.92 6.19 7.81
CA THR A 205 14.89 5.14 7.77
C THR A 205 15.13 4.18 6.60
N ARG A 206 15.44 4.70 5.41
CA ARG A 206 15.77 3.87 4.24
C ARG A 206 17.00 3.01 4.46
N ASP A 207 18.06 3.58 5.01
CA ASP A 207 19.30 2.85 5.28
C ASP A 207 19.07 1.75 6.30
N LEU A 208 18.36 2.04 7.39
CA LEU A 208 18.03 1.03 8.38
C LEU A 208 17.19 -0.12 7.80
N ILE A 209 16.21 0.18 6.93
CA ILE A 209 15.36 -0.84 6.29
C ILE A 209 16.10 -1.63 5.20
N ARG A 210 16.83 -0.96 4.30
CA ARG A 210 17.45 -1.60 3.13
C ARG A 210 18.79 -2.24 3.43
N LYS A 211 19.58 -1.62 4.32
CA LYS A 211 20.95 -2.05 4.64
C LYS A 211 21.04 -2.75 6.00
N HIS A 212 19.96 -2.74 6.79
CA HIS A 212 19.90 -3.30 8.15
C HIS A 212 20.90 -2.67 9.14
N ARG A 213 21.52 -1.56 8.73
CA ARG A 213 22.55 -0.80 9.43
C ARG A 213 22.52 0.63 8.92
N VAL A 214 22.98 1.54 9.77
CA VAL A 214 23.22 2.95 9.46
C VAL A 214 24.70 3.23 9.71
N ASP A 215 25.29 4.14 8.95
CA ASP A 215 26.67 4.53 9.19
C ASP A 215 26.81 5.32 10.50
N ALA A 216 28.04 5.37 11.03
CA ALA A 216 28.33 6.02 12.30
C ALA A 216 28.07 7.54 12.28
N ALA A 217 28.23 8.21 11.14
CA ALA A 217 27.99 9.64 11.03
C ALA A 217 26.49 9.96 11.08
N SER A 218 25.67 9.20 10.36
CA SER A 218 24.20 9.28 10.37
C SER A 218 23.62 9.00 11.76
N MET A 219 24.11 7.94 12.42
CA MET A 219 23.72 7.61 13.80
C MET A 219 24.09 8.74 14.77
N LYS A 220 25.35 9.21 14.75
CA LYS A 220 25.82 10.27 15.64
C LYS A 220 25.08 11.59 15.41
N ALA A 221 24.79 11.95 14.16
CA ALA A 221 24.08 13.18 13.84
C ALA A 221 22.64 13.17 14.38
N LEU A 222 21.95 12.03 14.34
CA LEU A 222 20.60 11.91 14.92
C LEU A 222 20.63 11.81 16.44
N GLN A 223 21.62 11.12 17.01
CA GLN A 223 21.84 11.10 18.46
C GLN A 223 22.12 12.51 18.99
N GLN A 224 22.95 13.30 18.32
CA GLN A 224 23.20 14.70 18.71
C GLN A 224 21.95 15.58 18.62
N ARG A 225 21.07 15.29 17.67
CA ARG A 225 19.82 16.03 17.46
C ARG A 225 18.75 15.69 18.50
N PHE A 226 18.68 14.43 18.92
CA PHE A 226 17.55 13.90 19.69
C PHE A 226 17.92 13.40 21.10
N GLY A 227 19.19 13.17 21.37
CA GLY A 227 19.63 12.38 22.52
C GLY A 227 19.28 10.89 22.36
N ASP A 228 19.70 10.09 23.34
CA ASP A 228 19.59 8.63 23.28
C ASP A 228 18.14 8.14 23.31
N GLU A 229 17.31 8.73 24.18
CA GLU A 229 15.92 8.31 24.38
C GLU A 229 15.11 8.44 23.08
N GLN A 230 15.07 9.65 22.49
CA GLN A 230 14.31 9.90 21.27
C GLN A 230 14.94 9.24 20.04
N PHE A 231 16.26 8.98 20.03
CA PHE A 231 16.90 8.16 19.00
C PHE A 231 16.38 6.71 19.04
N VAL A 232 16.29 6.11 20.23
CA VAL A 232 15.69 4.77 20.39
C VAL A 232 14.21 4.79 20.00
N GLU A 233 13.45 5.82 20.39
CA GLU A 233 12.05 5.97 19.96
C GLU A 233 11.89 6.05 18.43
N LEU A 234 12.84 6.67 17.71
CA LEU A 234 12.84 6.70 16.25
C LEU A 234 12.98 5.28 15.69
N THR A 235 13.93 4.50 16.20
CA THR A 235 14.10 3.09 15.78
C THR A 235 12.89 2.23 16.12
N GLY A 236 12.27 2.44 17.29
CA GLY A 236 11.03 1.77 17.69
C GLY A 236 9.85 2.14 16.81
N THR A 237 9.74 3.41 16.40
CA THR A 237 8.73 3.88 15.43
C THR A 237 8.89 3.17 14.08
N ILE A 238 10.12 3.10 13.57
CA ILE A 238 10.43 2.40 12.31
C ILE A 238 10.05 0.92 12.42
N GLY A 239 10.43 0.25 13.50
CA GLY A 239 10.09 -1.16 13.74
C GLY A 239 8.59 -1.41 13.84
N TYR A 240 7.86 -0.59 14.60
CA TYR A 240 6.41 -0.70 14.76
C TYR A 240 5.69 -0.55 13.42
N TYR A 241 6.01 0.48 12.64
CA TYR A 241 5.38 0.67 11.32
C TYR A 241 5.81 -0.39 10.30
N SER A 242 7.01 -0.97 10.41
CA SER A 242 7.46 -2.05 9.53
C SER A 242 6.62 -3.31 9.76
N MET A 243 6.37 -3.65 11.02
CA MET A 243 5.50 -4.78 11.37
C MET A 243 4.04 -4.54 10.93
N LEU A 244 3.52 -3.31 11.07
CA LEU A 244 2.19 -2.99 10.53
C LEU A 244 2.15 -3.11 9.00
N ALA A 245 3.16 -2.58 8.30
CA ALA A 245 3.29 -2.67 6.85
C ALA A 245 3.34 -4.13 6.36
N MET A 246 4.15 -4.96 7.00
CA MET A 246 4.22 -6.40 6.71
C MET A 246 2.87 -7.08 6.93
N THR A 247 2.17 -6.75 8.02
CA THR A 247 0.86 -7.35 8.32
C THR A 247 -0.19 -7.00 7.26
N VAL A 248 -0.32 -5.71 6.92
CA VAL A 248 -1.32 -5.28 5.93
C VAL A 248 -1.00 -5.80 4.54
N ASN A 249 0.27 -5.90 4.17
CA ASN A 249 0.67 -6.44 2.87
C ASN A 249 0.43 -7.95 2.79
N ALA A 250 0.82 -8.70 3.82
CA ALA A 250 0.61 -10.14 3.87
C ALA A 250 -0.89 -10.51 3.80
N CYS A 251 -1.74 -9.63 4.33
CA CYS A 251 -3.18 -9.79 4.31
C CYS A 251 -3.86 -9.07 3.13
N GLU A 252 -3.14 -8.37 2.26
CA GLU A 252 -3.70 -7.52 1.19
C GLU A 252 -4.81 -6.59 1.69
N LEU A 253 -4.58 -5.94 2.83
CA LEU A 253 -5.50 -4.94 3.36
C LEU A 253 -5.35 -3.65 2.56
N GLU A 254 -6.37 -3.33 1.77
CA GLU A 254 -6.42 -2.13 0.94
C GLU A 254 -6.60 -0.85 1.74
N ALA A 255 -6.14 0.27 1.17
CA ALA A 255 -6.35 1.59 1.76
C ALA A 255 -7.85 1.95 1.78
N GLY A 256 -8.24 2.78 2.75
CA GLY A 256 -9.63 3.24 2.86
C GLY A 256 -10.06 4.03 1.62
N ALA A 257 -11.37 4.04 1.33
CA ALA A 257 -11.93 4.77 0.20
C ALA A 257 -11.50 6.24 0.20
N GLY A 258 -11.01 6.73 -0.95
CA GLY A 258 -10.51 8.10 -1.11
C GLY A 258 -9.12 8.38 -0.52
N ALA A 259 -8.45 7.36 0.04
CA ALA A 259 -7.06 7.49 0.44
C ALA A 259 -6.15 7.66 -0.78
N GLU A 260 -5.04 8.37 -0.58
CA GLU A 260 -4.06 8.54 -1.63
C GLU A 260 -3.39 7.20 -1.94
N VAL A 261 -3.52 6.77 -3.20
CA VAL A 261 -3.01 5.47 -3.63
C VAL A 261 -1.51 5.57 -3.92
N LEU A 262 -0.77 4.59 -3.43
CA LEU A 262 0.60 4.37 -3.82
C LEU A 262 0.59 3.60 -5.14
N GLN A 263 0.76 4.30 -6.27
CA GLN A 263 0.94 3.65 -7.56
C GLN A 263 2.34 3.04 -7.61
N GLY A 264 2.40 1.74 -7.95
CA GLY A 264 3.64 0.94 -8.01
C GLY A 264 4.66 1.46 -9.01
#